data_AF-A0A6L7X5B0-F1
#
_entry.id   AF-A0A6L7X5B0-F1
#
_cell.length_a   1.000
_cell.length_b   1.000
_cell.length_c   1.000
_cell.angle_alpha   90.00
_cell.angle_beta   90.00
_cell.angle_gamma   90.00
#
_symmetry.space_group_name_H-M   'P 1'
#
loop_
_entity.id
_entity.type
_entity.pdbx_description
1 polymer ?
#
loop_
_entity_poly.entity_id
_entity_poly.type
_entity_poly.pdbx_seq_one_letter_code
_entity_poly.pdbx_strand_id
1 'polypeptide(L)'
;MNETQVIGTQTDDVQVDETPDDDVMAGEMSSDGGEGDDWDVEKARRLRLRGFLRDLVRQEGKMEAAELLGVNHKTLTRAEDSGEMTGRLSDALELLLRRADDAEVARLRERVDEMEERLAALEGGVETPGSQAKGEGESGRDVHGDDDGTEAHALEDDSEKQVEDGQDGDGAGRSETRAAPQAVRLRPTNPDTLQPLDPEIVTVEPADDDVEVYGDAWPLVEEWRRLRVDHPSRGKGLLWLTTEERLLVLELAMLEERGLTLPPEKQPLRGFGRSGLT
;
A
#
# COMPACT_ATOMS: atom_id res chain seq x y z
N MET A 1 -26.75 -50.29 44.60
CA MET A 1 -28.14 -50.11 44.11
C MET A 1 -28.37 -48.61 44.15
N ASN A 2 -28.14 -47.92 43.02
CA ASN A 2 -28.26 -46.47 42.96
C ASN A 2 -29.46 -46.12 42.09
N GLU A 3 -30.41 -45.42 42.72
CA GLU A 3 -31.63 -44.86 42.13
C GLU A 3 -31.27 -43.77 41.12
N THR A 4 -31.75 -43.94 39.88
CA THR A 4 -31.71 -42.93 38.83
C THR A 4 -33.04 -42.16 38.88
N GLN A 5 -33.01 -40.91 39.34
CA GLN A 5 -34.16 -40.00 39.23
C GLN A 5 -34.23 -39.41 37.81
N VAL A 6 -35.38 -39.61 37.17
CA VAL A 6 -35.75 -39.08 35.86
C VAL A 6 -36.47 -37.75 36.08
N ILE A 7 -35.88 -36.65 35.59
CA ILE A 7 -36.52 -35.33 35.57
C ILE A 7 -37.17 -35.17 34.19
N GLY A 8 -38.49 -35.27 34.15
CA GLY A 8 -39.30 -34.93 32.98
C GLY A 8 -39.44 -33.41 32.87
N THR A 9 -39.08 -32.86 31.72
CA THR A 9 -39.37 -31.47 31.36
C THR A 9 -40.63 -31.43 30.52
N GLN A 10 -41.63 -30.75 31.06
CA GLN A 10 -42.94 -30.49 30.48
C GLN A 10 -42.82 -29.24 29.60
N THR A 11 -43.02 -29.37 28.29
CA THR A 11 -43.14 -28.24 27.36
C THR A 11 -44.61 -27.92 27.18
N ASP A 12 -45.03 -26.76 27.68
CA ASP A 12 -46.35 -26.17 27.45
C ASP A 12 -46.48 -25.73 25.98
N ASP A 13 -47.48 -26.32 25.31
CA ASP A 13 -48.03 -25.89 24.03
C ASP A 13 -48.68 -24.51 24.19
N VAL A 14 -48.08 -23.48 23.57
CA VAL A 14 -48.72 -22.18 23.38
C VAL A 14 -49.38 -22.19 22.00
N GLN A 15 -50.69 -22.39 21.98
CA GLN A 15 -51.53 -22.13 20.82
C GLN A 15 -51.64 -20.61 20.62
N VAL A 16 -51.04 -20.09 19.55
CA VAL A 16 -51.25 -18.72 19.11
C VAL A 16 -52.29 -18.72 18.01
N ASP A 17 -53.37 -18.00 18.28
CA ASP A 17 -54.58 -17.79 17.49
C ASP A 17 -54.24 -17.16 16.12
N GLU A 18 -54.68 -17.82 15.05
CA GLU A 18 -54.61 -17.34 13.68
C GLU A 18 -55.77 -16.37 13.41
N THR A 19 -55.47 -15.11 13.12
CA THR A 19 -56.39 -14.22 12.41
C THR A 19 -55.83 -13.93 11.02
N PRO A 20 -56.56 -14.25 9.93
CA PRO A 20 -56.19 -13.88 8.58
C PRO A 20 -56.77 -12.50 8.19
N ASP A 21 -56.31 -12.03 7.05
CA ASP A 21 -56.84 -10.93 6.22
C ASP A 21 -56.35 -9.51 6.56
N ASP A 22 -55.39 -9.01 5.77
CA ASP A 22 -55.74 -8.03 4.72
C ASP A 22 -54.55 -7.70 3.79
N ASP A 23 -54.78 -7.98 2.51
CA ASP A 23 -54.26 -7.36 1.29
C ASP A 23 -53.41 -6.09 1.45
N VAL A 24 -52.10 -6.21 1.21
CA VAL A 24 -51.31 -5.14 0.56
C VAL A 24 -50.39 -5.76 -0.49
N MET A 25 -50.90 -5.73 -1.73
CA MET A 25 -50.16 -6.00 -2.96
C MET A 25 -49.11 -4.90 -3.20
N ALA A 26 -47.96 -5.01 -2.56
CA ALA A 26 -46.73 -4.37 -3.01
C ALA A 26 -45.75 -5.49 -3.37
N GLY A 27 -45.56 -5.69 -4.68
CA GLY A 27 -44.57 -6.63 -5.21
C GLY A 27 -43.16 -6.23 -4.79
N GLU A 28 -42.76 -6.65 -3.61
CA GLU A 28 -41.36 -6.90 -3.30
C GLU A 28 -40.96 -8.07 -4.20
N MET A 29 -40.36 -7.71 -5.33
CA MET A 29 -39.62 -8.66 -6.13
C MET A 29 -38.62 -9.33 -5.20
N SER A 30 -38.96 -10.56 -4.81
CA SER A 30 -38.12 -11.43 -4.00
C SER A 30 -36.74 -11.41 -4.63
N SER A 31 -35.83 -10.72 -3.95
CA SER A 31 -34.42 -10.67 -4.27
C SER A 31 -33.83 -12.04 -3.93
N ASP A 32 -34.12 -13.01 -4.80
CA ASP A 32 -33.50 -14.31 -4.92
C ASP A 32 -32.04 -14.10 -5.36
N GLY A 33 -31.21 -13.63 -4.44
CA GLY A 33 -29.87 -13.11 -4.74
C GLY A 33 -28.91 -13.14 -3.55
N GLY A 34 -29.05 -14.12 -2.64
CA GLY A 34 -28.26 -14.13 -1.39
C GLY A 34 -27.54 -15.43 -1.02
N GLU A 35 -27.79 -16.57 -1.69
CA GLU A 35 -27.18 -17.85 -1.28
C GLU A 35 -25.87 -18.21 -2.00
N GLY A 36 -25.42 -17.41 -2.97
CA GLY A 36 -24.16 -17.63 -3.68
C GLY A 36 -22.91 -17.12 -2.93
N ASP A 37 -23.05 -16.04 -2.15
CA ASP A 37 -21.89 -15.32 -1.60
C ASP A 37 -21.30 -16.00 -0.35
N ASP A 38 -22.12 -16.66 0.47
CA ASP A 38 -21.66 -17.22 1.75
C ASP A 38 -20.68 -18.39 1.56
N TRP A 39 -20.87 -19.18 0.49
CA TRP A 39 -19.95 -20.26 0.15
C TRP A 39 -18.56 -19.75 -0.28
N ASP A 40 -18.52 -18.62 -1.00
CA ASP A 40 -17.26 -18.01 -1.42
C ASP A 40 -16.51 -17.39 -0.23
N VAL A 41 -17.22 -16.80 0.74
CA VAL A 41 -16.63 -16.28 1.98
C VAL A 41 -16.02 -17.41 2.81
N GLU A 42 -16.76 -18.50 3.05
CA GLU A 42 -16.25 -19.63 3.84
C GLU A 42 -15.09 -20.35 3.15
N LYS A 43 -15.14 -20.47 1.81
CA LYS A 43 -14.03 -21.03 1.03
C LYS A 43 -12.79 -20.14 1.10
N ALA A 44 -12.94 -18.82 0.95
CA ALA A 44 -11.84 -17.88 1.08
C ALA A 44 -11.23 -17.90 2.49
N ARG A 45 -12.08 -17.99 3.52
CA ARG A 45 -11.67 -18.17 4.92
C ARG A 45 -10.87 -19.45 5.10
N ARG A 46 -11.36 -20.59 4.61
CA ARG A 46 -10.67 -21.88 4.70
C ARG A 46 -9.31 -21.87 3.99
N LEU A 47 -9.24 -21.22 2.82
CA LEU A 47 -7.97 -21.05 2.08
C LEU A 47 -6.98 -20.17 2.85
N ARG A 48 -7.44 -19.07 3.47
CA ARG A 48 -6.61 -18.21 4.32
C ARG A 48 -6.02 -18.98 5.51
N LEU A 49 -6.85 -19.73 6.23
CA LEU A 49 -6.40 -20.55 7.37
C LEU A 49 -5.38 -21.62 6.95
N ARG A 50 -5.55 -22.23 5.77
CA ARG A 50 -4.56 -23.16 5.20
C ARG A 50 -3.25 -22.51 4.80
N GLY A 51 -3.28 -21.27 4.31
CA GLY A 51 -2.08 -20.48 4.05
C GLY A 51 -1.33 -20.24 5.36
N PHE A 52 -2.05 -19.73 6.36
CA PHE A 52 -1.49 -19.43 7.67
C PHE A 52 -0.91 -20.66 8.38
N LEU A 53 -1.59 -21.82 8.32
CA LEU A 53 -1.06 -23.07 8.87
C LEU A 53 0.27 -23.47 8.21
N ARG A 54 0.40 -23.33 6.89
CA ARG A 54 1.65 -23.65 6.17
C ARG A 54 2.78 -22.70 6.56
N ASP A 55 2.48 -21.42 6.70
CA ASP A 55 3.47 -20.43 7.14
C ASP A 55 3.93 -20.71 8.57
N LEU A 56 3.00 -21.01 9.48
CA LEU A 56 3.30 -21.35 10.87
C LEU A 56 4.18 -22.61 10.96
N VAL A 57 3.84 -23.67 10.22
CA VAL A 57 4.64 -24.91 10.19
C VAL A 57 6.02 -24.67 9.58
N ARG A 58 6.13 -23.80 8.57
CA ARG A 58 7.42 -23.44 7.96
C ARG A 58 8.32 -22.64 8.92
N GLN A 59 7.73 -21.76 9.73
CA GLN A 59 8.46 -20.90 10.66
C GLN A 59 8.90 -21.63 11.92
N GLU A 60 7.96 -22.33 12.56
CA GLU A 60 8.16 -22.90 13.90
C GLU A 60 8.52 -24.39 13.87
N GLY A 61 8.17 -25.10 12.78
CA GLY A 61 8.21 -26.56 12.73
C GLY A 61 6.88 -27.20 13.13
N LYS A 62 6.70 -28.47 12.74
CA LYS A 62 5.41 -29.18 12.92
C LYS A 62 5.07 -29.46 14.38
N MET A 63 6.05 -29.74 15.23
CA MET A 63 5.80 -30.10 16.63
C MET A 63 5.43 -28.87 17.44
N GLU A 64 6.19 -27.80 17.27
CA GLU A 64 6.04 -26.50 17.91
C GLU A 64 4.73 -25.84 17.48
N ALA A 65 4.40 -25.88 16.18
CA ALA A 65 3.10 -25.41 15.68
C ALA A 65 1.92 -26.18 16.29
N ALA A 66 2.04 -27.50 16.48
CA ALA A 66 0.99 -28.31 17.10
C ALA A 66 0.80 -27.96 18.58
N GLU A 67 1.90 -27.73 19.30
CA GLU A 67 1.89 -27.29 20.70
C GLU A 67 1.25 -25.89 20.84
N LEU A 68 1.67 -24.93 20.02
CA LEU A 68 1.11 -23.57 19.99
C LEU A 68 -0.41 -23.56 19.74
N LEU A 69 -0.87 -24.42 18.84
CA LEU A 69 -2.29 -24.56 18.52
C LEU A 69 -3.07 -25.42 19.54
N GLY A 70 -2.39 -26.07 20.49
CA GLY A 70 -3.02 -26.98 21.44
C GLY A 70 -3.69 -28.20 20.77
N VAL A 71 -3.13 -28.66 19.65
CA VAL A 71 -3.64 -29.81 18.89
C VAL A 71 -2.63 -30.96 18.87
N ASN A 72 -3.11 -32.18 18.62
CA ASN A 72 -2.21 -33.33 18.46
C ASN A 72 -1.40 -33.18 17.16
N HIS A 73 -0.08 -33.44 17.21
CA HIS A 73 0.80 -33.47 16.03
C HIS A 73 0.21 -34.28 14.87
N LYS A 74 -0.39 -35.45 15.13
CA LYS A 74 -1.03 -36.27 14.09
C LYS A 74 -2.19 -35.56 13.38
N THR A 75 -2.95 -34.74 14.11
CA THR A 75 -4.05 -33.94 13.55
C THR A 75 -3.49 -32.87 12.62
N LEU A 76 -2.42 -32.20 13.03
CA LEU A 76 -1.74 -31.19 12.22
C LEU A 76 -1.13 -31.80 10.96
N THR A 77 -0.39 -32.92 11.07
CA THR A 77 0.15 -33.64 9.90
C THR A 77 -0.94 -34.04 8.92
N ARG A 78 -2.05 -34.63 9.41
CA ARG A 78 -3.18 -35.01 8.55
C ARG A 78 -3.81 -33.80 7.86
N ALA A 79 -3.93 -32.67 8.55
CA ALA A 79 -4.46 -31.42 7.99
C ALA A 79 -3.47 -30.72 7.03
N GLU A 80 -2.20 -31.08 7.02
CA GLU A 80 -1.26 -30.64 6.00
C GLU A 80 -1.38 -31.53 4.75
N ASP A 81 -1.34 -32.85 4.95
CA ASP A 81 -1.33 -33.85 3.89
C ASP A 81 -2.65 -33.90 3.09
N SER A 82 -3.79 -33.94 3.80
CA SER A 82 -5.11 -33.93 3.15
C SER A 82 -5.61 -32.52 2.84
N GLY A 83 -5.07 -31.56 3.58
CA GLY A 83 -5.72 -30.35 4.09
C GLY A 83 -7.22 -30.18 4.03
N GLU A 84 -7.88 -31.20 4.56
CA GLU A 84 -9.06 -31.00 5.37
C GLU A 84 -8.64 -30.56 6.78
N MET A 85 -9.21 -29.46 7.26
CA MET A 85 -9.00 -28.98 8.64
C MET A 85 -10.17 -29.43 9.51
N THR A 86 -9.86 -29.89 10.72
CA THR A 86 -10.90 -30.16 11.72
C THR A 86 -11.42 -28.85 12.30
N GLY A 87 -12.69 -28.79 12.72
CA GLY A 87 -13.27 -27.58 13.31
C GLY A 87 -12.41 -27.01 14.45
N ARG A 88 -11.94 -27.88 15.35
CA ARG A 88 -11.05 -27.50 16.46
C ARG A 88 -9.72 -26.89 16.00
N LEU A 89 -9.14 -27.36 14.90
CA LEU A 89 -7.92 -26.79 14.33
C LEU A 89 -8.20 -25.41 13.71
N SER A 90 -9.33 -25.26 13.00
CA SER A 90 -9.77 -23.97 12.47
C SER A 90 -9.97 -22.96 13.60
N ASP A 91 -10.68 -23.32 14.66
CA ASP A 91 -10.93 -22.44 15.81
C ASP A 91 -9.63 -22.03 16.51
N ALA A 92 -8.67 -22.96 16.65
CA ALA A 92 -7.36 -22.67 17.23
C ALA A 92 -6.54 -21.69 16.37
N LEU A 93 -6.54 -21.89 15.04
CA LEU A 93 -5.86 -20.98 14.11
C LEU A 93 -6.50 -19.59 14.11
N GLU A 94 -7.82 -19.50 14.18
CA GLU A 94 -8.52 -18.23 14.28
C GLU A 94 -8.25 -17.49 15.57
N LEU A 95 -8.23 -18.19 16.70
CA LEU A 95 -7.87 -17.62 17.98
C LEU A 95 -6.44 -17.06 17.94
N LEU A 96 -5.51 -17.80 17.32
CA LEU A 96 -4.12 -17.37 17.18
C LEU A 96 -4.00 -16.14 16.25
N LEU A 97 -4.72 -16.11 15.14
CA LEU A 97 -4.78 -14.95 14.23
C LEU A 97 -5.32 -13.71 14.95
N ARG A 98 -6.43 -13.82 15.69
CA ARG A 98 -6.96 -12.71 16.48
C ARG A 98 -5.95 -12.18 17.48
N ARG A 99 -5.24 -13.08 18.17
CA ARG A 99 -4.20 -12.68 19.13
C ARG A 99 -3.01 -11.99 18.46
N ALA A 100 -2.62 -12.44 17.26
CA ALA A 100 -1.56 -11.80 16.49
C ALA A 100 -2.00 -10.40 16.02
N ASP A 101 -3.22 -10.28 15.50
CA ASP A 101 -3.81 -9.00 15.08
C ASP A 101 -3.91 -8.03 16.29
N ASP A 102 -4.35 -8.51 17.46
CA ASP A 102 -4.42 -7.70 18.68
C ASP A 102 -3.03 -7.21 19.14
N ALA A 103 -2.01 -8.06 19.06
CA ALA A 103 -0.64 -7.70 19.40
C ALA A 103 -0.06 -6.67 18.43
N GLU A 104 -0.36 -6.80 17.14
CA GLU A 104 0.06 -5.83 16.12
C GLU A 104 -0.66 -4.49 16.30
N VAL A 105 -1.96 -4.49 16.57
CA VAL A 105 -2.72 -3.28 16.91
C VAL A 105 -2.16 -2.60 18.16
N ALA A 106 -1.75 -3.36 19.17
CA ALA A 106 -1.12 -2.80 20.36
C ALA A 106 0.22 -2.11 20.04
N ARG A 107 1.07 -2.73 19.22
CA ARG A 107 2.34 -2.13 18.76
C ARG A 107 2.12 -0.87 17.93
N LEU A 108 1.15 -0.90 17.02
CA LEU A 108 0.80 0.25 16.20
C LEU A 108 0.31 1.42 17.06
N ARG A 109 -0.49 1.15 18.10
CA ARG A 109 -0.91 2.17 19.06
C ARG A 109 0.27 2.77 19.82
N GLU A 110 1.18 1.94 20.32
CA GLU A 110 2.40 2.42 21.00
C GLU A 110 3.25 3.30 20.07
N ARG A 111 3.40 2.92 18.80
CA ARG A 111 4.11 3.73 17.80
C ARG A 111 3.40 5.06 17.51
N VAL A 112 2.06 5.06 17.47
CA VAL A 112 1.28 6.29 17.30
C VAL A 112 1.46 7.21 18.51
N ASP A 113 1.35 6.68 19.73
CA ASP A 113 1.57 7.44 20.96
C ASP A 113 2.99 8.04 21.00
N GLU A 114 4.02 7.29 20.58
CA GLU A 114 5.40 7.79 20.46
C GLU A 114 5.51 8.93 19.42
N MET A 115 4.87 8.79 18.27
CA MET A 115 4.86 9.83 17.25
C MET A 115 4.12 11.09 17.72
N GLU A 116 3.01 10.94 18.45
CA GLU A 116 2.27 12.06 19.05
C GLU A 116 3.12 12.77 20.11
N GLU A 117 3.86 12.05 20.96
CA GLU A 117 4.78 12.65 21.93
C GLU A 117 5.91 13.43 21.23
N ARG A 118 6.49 12.86 20.17
CA ARG A 118 7.51 13.54 19.37
C ARG A 118 6.98 14.81 18.69
N LEU A 119 5.76 14.78 18.16
CA LEU A 119 5.11 15.95 17.59
C LEU A 119 4.87 17.01 18.65
N ALA A 120 4.35 16.64 19.83
CA ALA A 120 4.14 17.57 20.93
C ALA A 120 5.46 18.21 21.42
N ALA A 121 6.56 17.45 21.45
CA ALA A 121 7.88 17.96 21.81
C ALA A 121 8.42 18.97 20.77
N LEU A 122 8.17 18.72 19.47
CA LEU A 122 8.53 19.66 18.41
C LEU A 122 7.66 20.92 18.46
N GLU A 123 6.35 20.79 18.66
CA GLU A 123 5.46 21.94 18.81
C GLU A 123 5.80 22.79 20.04
N GLY A 124 6.16 22.16 21.17
CA GLY A 124 6.62 22.86 22.37
C GLY A 124 8.01 23.50 22.23
N GLY A 125 8.89 22.95 21.38
CA GLY A 125 10.21 23.50 21.08
C GLY A 125 10.20 24.66 20.09
N VAL A 126 9.09 24.87 19.37
CA VAL A 126 8.88 25.99 18.44
C VAL A 126 8.25 27.20 19.17
N GLU A 127 8.45 27.33 20.48
CA GLU A 127 8.43 28.65 21.12
C GLU A 127 9.63 29.46 20.58
N THR A 128 9.35 30.16 19.48
CA THR A 128 10.23 31.10 18.79
C THR A 128 11.20 31.81 19.74
N PRO A 129 12.53 31.73 19.54
CA PRO A 129 13.51 32.64 20.15
C PRO A 129 13.40 34.05 19.53
N GLY A 130 12.18 34.59 19.51
CA GLY A 130 11.79 35.81 18.82
C GLY A 130 11.30 36.88 19.79
N SER A 131 12.05 37.19 20.86
CA SER A 131 11.89 38.49 21.55
C SER A 131 13.00 38.83 22.55
N GLN A 132 14.28 38.77 22.15
CA GLN A 132 15.31 39.47 22.92
C GLN A 132 16.48 39.99 22.07
N ALA A 133 16.17 40.53 20.88
CA ALA A 133 17.07 41.41 20.15
C ALA A 133 16.67 42.86 20.39
N LYS A 134 17.09 43.43 21.54
CA LYS A 134 17.16 44.87 21.71
C LYS A 134 18.29 45.25 22.68
N GLY A 135 19.31 45.91 22.15
CA GLY A 135 20.38 46.61 22.90
C GLY A 135 21.70 45.83 22.92
N GLU A 136 22.59 46.04 21.94
CA GLU A 136 23.69 47.01 22.02
C GLU A 136 24.84 46.55 22.93
N GLY A 137 25.98 46.19 22.33
CA GLY A 137 27.18 45.84 23.11
C GLY A 137 28.31 45.20 22.32
N GLU A 138 28.82 45.95 21.35
CA GLU A 138 30.18 45.86 20.80
C GLU A 138 31.22 45.23 21.76
N SER A 139 31.79 44.09 21.38
CA SER A 139 33.17 43.76 21.74
C SER A 139 33.68 42.63 20.86
N GLY A 140 34.60 42.99 19.95
CA GLY A 140 35.33 42.04 19.14
C GLY A 140 36.18 41.12 20.01
N ARG A 141 36.24 39.86 19.62
CA ARG A 141 37.30 38.97 20.05
C ARG A 141 37.64 38.03 18.92
N ASP A 142 38.84 38.23 18.41
CA ASP A 142 39.55 37.35 17.49
C ASP A 142 39.50 35.90 17.97
N VAL A 143 39.15 34.98 17.07
CA VAL A 143 39.46 33.56 17.22
C VAL A 143 40.13 33.11 15.93
N HIS A 144 41.42 32.80 16.10
CA HIS A 144 42.29 32.13 15.15
C HIS A 144 41.65 30.88 14.56
N GLY A 145 41.94 30.66 13.28
CA GLY A 145 41.72 29.40 12.61
C GLY A 145 42.74 28.34 13.00
N ASP A 146 42.32 27.10 12.80
CA ASP A 146 43.07 25.88 12.46
C ASP A 146 41.96 24.99 11.85
N ASP A 147 41.89 24.82 10.53
CA ASP A 147 42.74 24.01 9.64
C ASP A 147 42.68 22.50 9.95
N ASP A 148 42.54 21.76 8.85
CA ASP A 148 42.81 20.33 8.64
C ASP A 148 41.62 19.35 8.56
N GLY A 149 41.62 18.57 7.47
CA GLY A 149 40.91 17.30 7.39
C GLY A 149 39.84 17.08 6.33
N THR A 150 39.98 17.58 5.09
CA THR A 150 39.15 17.13 3.95
C THR A 150 39.85 15.95 3.25
N GLU A 151 39.52 14.72 3.59
CA GLU A 151 39.92 13.54 2.82
C GLU A 151 38.81 13.17 1.82
N ALA A 152 39.08 13.47 0.55
CA ALA A 152 38.31 13.05 -0.60
C ALA A 152 38.60 11.57 -0.91
N HIS A 153 37.59 10.72 -0.82
CA HIS A 153 37.63 9.38 -1.42
C HIS A 153 36.97 9.42 -2.79
N ALA A 154 37.82 9.51 -3.82
CA ALA A 154 37.48 9.15 -5.18
C ALA A 154 37.33 7.62 -5.27
N LEU A 155 36.19 7.14 -5.72
CA LEU A 155 36.03 5.81 -6.30
C LEU A 155 35.60 6.00 -7.74
N GLU A 156 36.60 5.85 -8.61
CA GLU A 156 36.43 5.45 -10.00
C GLU A 156 35.79 4.05 -9.98
N ASP A 157 34.66 3.87 -10.66
CA ASP A 157 34.33 2.53 -11.17
C ASP A 157 33.88 2.63 -12.62
N ASP A 158 34.55 1.76 -13.36
CA ASP A 158 34.71 1.62 -14.79
C ASP A 158 33.67 0.60 -15.26
N SER A 159 32.81 0.94 -16.23
CA SER A 159 32.12 -0.09 -17.03
C SER A 159 31.53 0.50 -18.31
N GLU A 160 32.39 0.58 -19.31
CA GLU A 160 32.02 0.47 -20.72
C GLU A 160 31.35 -0.88 -21.00
N LYS A 161 30.17 -0.90 -21.64
CA LYS A 161 29.83 -1.96 -22.62
C LYS A 161 28.71 -1.59 -23.59
N GLN A 162 29.16 -0.99 -24.68
CA GLN A 162 28.80 -1.19 -26.09
C GLN A 162 28.05 -2.50 -26.45
N VAL A 163 26.87 -2.37 -27.09
CA VAL A 163 26.36 -3.16 -28.24
C VAL A 163 25.21 -2.33 -28.86
N GLU A 164 25.41 -1.60 -29.95
CA GLU A 164 25.33 -1.97 -31.38
C GLU A 164 24.04 -2.67 -31.86
N ASP A 165 23.45 -2.00 -32.85
CA ASP A 165 22.67 -2.45 -34.01
C ASP A 165 21.21 -2.91 -33.87
N GLY A 166 20.34 -2.19 -34.60
CA GLY A 166 19.40 -2.88 -35.49
C GLY A 166 18.08 -2.20 -35.82
N GLN A 167 18.06 -1.53 -36.96
CA GLN A 167 17.14 -1.86 -38.08
C GLN A 167 15.82 -1.07 -38.24
N ASP A 168 15.91 -0.08 -39.13
CA ASP A 168 15.06 0.18 -40.32
C ASP A 168 13.60 -0.30 -40.34
N GLY A 169 12.70 0.66 -40.56
CA GLY A 169 11.28 0.42 -40.84
C GLY A 169 10.60 1.60 -41.51
N ASP A 170 11.00 1.85 -42.76
CA ASP A 170 10.37 2.72 -43.76
C ASP A 170 8.86 2.43 -43.91
N GLY A 171 8.02 3.47 -44.00
CA GLY A 171 6.57 3.33 -44.01
C GLY A 171 5.81 4.60 -44.36
N ALA A 172 5.99 5.10 -45.58
CA ALA A 172 5.23 6.18 -46.19
C ALA A 172 3.70 5.97 -46.16
N GLY A 173 2.92 7.02 -45.87
CA GLY A 173 1.46 6.90 -45.82
C GLY A 173 0.62 8.17 -45.68
N ARG A 174 0.76 9.12 -46.61
CA ARG A 174 -0.32 9.93 -47.24
C ARG A 174 -1.21 10.87 -46.38
N SER A 175 -1.15 12.13 -46.79
CA SER A 175 -1.88 13.33 -46.39
C SER A 175 -3.42 13.25 -46.38
N GLU A 176 -4.06 14.01 -45.48
CA GLU A 176 -5.32 14.73 -45.79
C GLU A 176 -5.48 16.01 -44.94
N THR A 177 -5.28 17.15 -45.60
CA THR A 177 -5.60 18.52 -45.17
C THR A 177 -7.10 18.72 -44.97
N ARG A 178 -7.54 19.23 -43.81
CA ARG A 178 -8.83 19.95 -43.73
C ARG A 178 -8.94 20.99 -42.60
N ALA A 179 -8.84 22.25 -43.03
CA ALA A 179 -9.56 23.45 -42.61
C ALA A 179 -9.78 23.77 -41.12
N ALA A 180 -9.17 24.87 -40.70
CA ALA A 180 -9.36 25.62 -39.45
C ALA A 180 -10.77 26.23 -39.30
N PRO A 181 -11.15 26.55 -38.05
CA PRO A 181 -11.86 27.79 -37.74
C PRO A 181 -11.13 28.65 -36.70
N GLN A 182 -10.71 29.83 -37.17
CA GLN A 182 -10.67 31.16 -36.55
C GLN A 182 -10.28 31.30 -35.06
N ALA A 183 -9.12 31.93 -34.89
CA ALA A 183 -8.53 32.39 -33.64
C ALA A 183 -9.34 33.52 -32.96
N VAL A 184 -9.66 33.31 -31.68
CA VAL A 184 -9.91 34.39 -30.72
C VAL A 184 -8.55 34.94 -30.30
N ARG A 185 -8.27 36.20 -30.68
CA ARG A 185 -7.03 36.89 -30.31
C ARG A 185 -7.05 37.27 -28.82
N LEU A 186 -6.51 36.38 -27.99
CA LEU A 186 -6.07 36.73 -26.64
C LEU A 186 -4.78 37.54 -26.73
N ARG A 187 -4.71 38.60 -25.92
CA ARG A 187 -3.57 39.52 -25.80
C ARG A 187 -2.25 38.74 -25.59
N PRO A 188 -1.13 39.18 -26.19
CA PRO A 188 0.18 38.65 -25.84
C PRO A 188 0.55 39.17 -24.43
N THR A 189 0.27 38.36 -23.41
CA THR A 189 1.04 38.37 -22.17
C THR A 189 2.40 37.76 -22.48
N ASN A 190 3.45 38.42 -21.99
CA ASN A 190 4.86 38.11 -22.18
C ASN A 190 5.19 36.61 -22.43
N PRO A 191 5.77 36.23 -23.59
CA PRO A 191 6.08 34.82 -23.89
C PRO A 191 7.30 34.25 -23.15
N ASP A 192 8.00 35.06 -22.34
CA ASP A 192 9.24 34.65 -21.65
C ASP A 192 9.07 34.35 -20.15
N THR A 193 7.85 34.26 -19.61
CA THR A 193 7.68 34.08 -18.15
C THR A 193 6.59 33.13 -17.70
N LEU A 194 5.99 32.38 -18.62
CA LEU A 194 5.06 31.30 -18.29
C LEU A 194 5.50 30.05 -19.05
N GLN A 195 6.62 29.46 -18.63
CA GLN A 195 6.73 28.01 -18.77
C GLN A 195 5.49 27.46 -18.07
N PRO A 196 4.65 26.67 -18.75
CA PRO A 196 3.66 25.86 -18.05
C PRO A 196 4.46 25.05 -17.04
N LEU A 197 4.32 25.40 -15.75
CA LEU A 197 4.63 24.49 -14.67
C LEU A 197 3.56 23.39 -14.74
N ASP A 198 3.56 22.62 -15.83
CA ASP A 198 2.95 21.31 -15.79
C ASP A 198 3.82 20.56 -14.80
N PRO A 199 3.32 20.26 -13.59
CA PRO A 199 4.14 19.64 -12.57
C PRO A 199 4.67 18.34 -13.16
N GLU A 200 5.99 18.16 -13.13
CA GLU A 200 6.66 17.03 -13.75
C GLU A 200 5.99 15.73 -13.26
N ILE A 201 5.27 15.09 -14.18
CA ILE A 201 4.55 13.86 -13.88
C ILE A 201 5.56 12.73 -13.95
N VAL A 202 5.72 12.02 -12.83
CA VAL A 202 6.56 10.82 -12.80
C VAL A 202 5.87 9.71 -13.57
N THR A 203 6.51 9.20 -14.62
CA THR A 203 6.00 8.04 -15.37
C THR A 203 6.55 6.75 -14.81
N VAL A 204 5.85 5.62 -15.01
CA VAL A 204 6.39 4.29 -14.65
C VAL A 204 7.44 3.83 -15.68
N GLU A 205 7.22 4.13 -16.95
CA GLU A 205 8.16 3.82 -18.03
C GLU A 205 9.30 4.86 -18.04
N PRO A 206 10.56 4.40 -18.13
CA PRO A 206 11.70 5.31 -18.21
C PRO A 206 11.78 5.98 -19.59
N ALA A 207 12.16 7.25 -19.60
CA ALA A 207 12.54 8.05 -20.75
C ALA A 207 14.05 8.33 -20.74
N ASP A 208 14.61 8.59 -21.92
CA ASP A 208 16.05 8.78 -22.11
C ASP A 208 16.59 10.05 -21.42
N ASP A 209 15.71 11.03 -21.17
CA ASP A 209 16.02 12.33 -20.55
C ASP A 209 15.68 12.40 -19.05
N ASP A 210 15.20 11.31 -18.45
CA ASP A 210 14.72 11.33 -17.05
C ASP A 210 15.79 11.76 -16.03
N VAL A 211 17.06 11.41 -16.28
CA VAL A 211 18.17 11.82 -15.40
C VAL A 211 18.33 13.35 -15.42
N GLU A 212 18.14 13.97 -16.59
CA GLU A 212 18.23 15.43 -16.76
C GLU A 212 16.99 16.13 -16.21
N VAL A 213 15.81 15.53 -16.36
CA VAL A 213 14.53 16.06 -15.87
C VAL A 213 14.48 16.01 -14.35
N TYR A 214 14.69 14.84 -13.74
CA TYR A 214 14.51 14.65 -12.30
C TYR A 214 15.73 15.06 -11.47
N GLY A 215 16.92 15.16 -12.07
CA GLY A 215 18.16 15.58 -11.41
C GLY A 215 18.42 14.82 -10.11
N ASP A 216 18.50 15.55 -8.99
CA ASP A 216 18.75 14.99 -7.65
C ASP A 216 17.65 14.04 -7.16
N ALA A 217 16.44 14.11 -7.73
CA ALA A 217 15.33 13.22 -7.38
C ALA A 217 15.41 11.88 -8.13
N TRP A 218 16.31 11.73 -9.11
CA TRP A 218 16.42 10.53 -9.94
C TRP A 218 16.53 9.22 -9.13
N PRO A 219 17.35 9.11 -8.07
CA PRO A 219 17.46 7.86 -7.30
C PRO A 219 16.14 7.42 -6.64
N LEU A 220 15.30 8.38 -6.23
CA LEU A 220 13.98 8.10 -5.65
C LEU A 220 13.00 7.59 -6.72
N VAL A 221 13.00 8.24 -7.89
CA VAL A 221 12.15 7.86 -9.04
C VAL A 221 12.53 6.48 -9.55
N GLU A 222 13.82 6.20 -9.69
CA GLU A 222 14.33 4.89 -10.14
C GLU A 222 13.93 3.77 -9.18
N GLU A 223 14.10 3.97 -7.87
CA GLU A 223 13.67 2.99 -6.87
C GLU A 223 12.15 2.76 -6.90
N TRP A 224 11.38 3.85 -6.96
CA TRP A 224 9.91 3.77 -7.03
C TRP A 224 9.46 2.98 -8.26
N ARG A 225 10.02 3.26 -9.44
CA ARG A 225 9.69 2.53 -10.68
C ARG A 225 9.99 1.06 -10.56
N ARG A 226 11.18 0.70 -10.06
CA ARG A 226 11.59 -0.69 -9.86
C ARG A 226 10.58 -1.43 -8.96
N LEU A 227 10.21 -0.82 -7.83
CA LEU A 227 9.23 -1.43 -6.93
C LEU A 227 7.84 -1.49 -7.57
N ARG A 228 7.40 -0.46 -8.29
CA ARG A 228 6.05 -0.39 -8.88
C ARG A 228 5.86 -1.42 -10.01
N VAL A 229 6.89 -1.72 -10.79
CA VAL A 229 6.85 -2.77 -11.83
C VAL A 229 6.64 -4.16 -11.23
N ASP A 230 7.32 -4.45 -10.12
CA ASP A 230 7.27 -5.75 -9.47
C ASP A 230 6.10 -5.88 -8.47
N HIS A 231 5.45 -4.78 -8.11
CA HIS A 231 4.41 -4.75 -7.09
C HIS A 231 3.03 -5.15 -7.66
N PRO A 232 2.44 -6.28 -7.23
CA PRO A 232 1.14 -6.69 -7.72
C PRO A 232 0.04 -5.74 -7.20
N SER A 233 -0.88 -5.34 -8.10
CA SER A 233 -2.01 -4.46 -7.79
C SER A 233 -2.95 -4.97 -6.68
N ARG A 234 -2.90 -6.27 -6.40
CA ARG A 234 -3.54 -6.90 -5.24
C ARG A 234 -2.62 -7.99 -4.70
N GLY A 235 -2.17 -7.82 -3.46
CA GLY A 235 -1.41 -8.84 -2.77
C GLY A 235 -1.91 -9.06 -1.35
N LYS A 236 -1.34 -10.07 -0.69
CA LYS A 236 -1.58 -10.42 0.71
C LYS A 236 -0.26 -10.87 1.32
N GLY A 237 -0.05 -10.56 2.60
CA GLY A 237 1.11 -11.01 3.37
C GLY A 237 2.11 -9.88 3.66
N LEU A 238 3.03 -10.16 4.59
CA LEU A 238 3.97 -9.16 5.12
C LEU A 238 4.90 -8.58 4.06
N LEU A 239 5.45 -9.41 3.16
CA LEU A 239 6.33 -8.93 2.08
C LEU A 239 5.64 -7.90 1.17
N TRP A 240 4.35 -8.13 0.89
CA TRP A 240 3.54 -7.18 0.12
C TRP A 240 3.36 -5.88 0.90
N LEU A 241 2.97 -5.95 2.18
CA LEU A 241 2.80 -4.77 3.03
C LEU A 241 4.09 -3.96 3.18
N THR A 242 5.24 -4.61 3.33
CA THR A 242 6.53 -3.91 3.43
C THR A 242 6.93 -3.23 2.13
N THR A 243 6.56 -3.84 0.99
CA THR A 243 6.83 -3.24 -0.33
C THR A 243 5.91 -2.05 -0.57
N GLU A 244 4.64 -2.19 -0.21
CA GLU A 244 3.64 -1.12 -0.26
C GLU A 244 4.02 0.05 0.65
N GLU A 245 4.46 -0.22 1.89
CA GLU A 245 4.98 0.80 2.81
C GLU A 245 6.16 1.55 2.18
N ARG A 246 7.13 0.82 1.59
CA ARG A 246 8.27 1.44 0.92
C ARG A 246 7.86 2.29 -0.27
N LEU A 247 6.90 1.83 -1.08
CA LEU A 247 6.34 2.61 -2.19
C LEU A 247 5.71 3.91 -1.68
N LEU A 248 4.86 3.85 -0.66
CA LEU A 248 4.22 5.05 -0.08
C LEU A 248 5.24 6.05 0.49
N VAL A 249 6.31 5.57 1.13
CA VAL A 249 7.39 6.43 1.62
C VAL A 249 8.10 7.17 0.48
N LEU A 250 8.40 6.47 -0.63
CA LEU A 250 9.00 7.10 -1.81
C LEU A 250 8.04 8.11 -2.46
N GLU A 251 6.74 7.77 -2.51
CA GLU A 251 5.70 8.65 -3.04
C GLU A 251 5.57 9.95 -2.23
N LEU A 252 5.57 9.85 -0.89
CA LEU A 252 5.58 11.02 -0.02
C LEU A 252 6.84 11.86 -0.19
N ALA A 253 8.03 11.24 -0.25
CA ALA A 253 9.27 11.98 -0.47
C ALA A 253 9.27 12.74 -1.80
N MET A 254 8.77 12.14 -2.88
CA MET A 254 8.64 12.80 -4.18
C MET A 254 7.64 13.98 -4.15
N LEU A 255 6.50 13.81 -3.47
CA LEU A 255 5.47 14.86 -3.36
C LEU A 255 5.91 16.03 -2.47
N GLU A 256 6.44 15.73 -1.27
CA GLU A 256 6.72 16.74 -0.24
C GLU A 256 8.07 17.43 -0.44
N GLU A 257 9.13 16.66 -0.74
CA GLU A 257 10.48 17.22 -0.82
C GLU A 257 10.78 17.81 -2.20
N ARG A 258 10.20 17.20 -3.26
CA ARG A 258 10.54 17.52 -4.65
C ARG A 258 9.39 18.14 -5.44
N GLY A 259 8.17 18.14 -4.91
CA GLY A 259 7.00 18.71 -5.59
C GLY A 259 6.61 17.96 -6.87
N LEU A 260 7.08 16.72 -7.03
CA LEU A 260 6.80 15.90 -8.20
C LEU A 260 5.37 15.38 -8.14
N THR A 261 4.67 15.33 -9.28
CA THR A 261 3.31 14.80 -9.33
C THR A 261 3.34 13.33 -9.74
N LEU A 262 2.68 12.49 -8.95
CA LEU A 262 2.59 11.06 -9.23
C LEU A 262 1.39 10.77 -10.14
N PRO A 263 1.48 9.73 -10.99
CA PRO A 263 0.38 9.34 -11.83
C PRO A 263 -0.73 8.77 -10.93
N PRO A 264 -2.01 9.12 -11.15
CA PRO A 264 -3.09 8.64 -10.30
C PRO A 264 -3.18 7.11 -10.37
N GLU A 265 -3.29 6.44 -9.21
CA GLU A 265 -3.31 4.97 -9.09
C GLU A 265 -4.31 4.24 -10.00
N LYS A 266 -5.35 4.95 -10.45
CA LYS A 266 -6.47 4.40 -11.23
C LYS A 266 -6.41 4.71 -12.71
N GLN A 267 -5.39 5.40 -13.22
CA GLN A 267 -5.26 5.52 -14.68
C GLN A 267 -4.71 4.21 -15.23
N PRO A 268 -5.50 3.42 -15.99
CA PRO A 268 -4.88 2.39 -16.81
C PRO A 268 -3.89 3.09 -17.72
N LEU A 269 -2.62 2.67 -17.70
CA LEU A 269 -1.56 3.08 -18.63
C LEU A 269 -1.90 2.58 -20.06
N ARG A 270 -3.08 2.94 -20.56
CA ARG A 270 -3.50 2.74 -21.94
C ARG A 270 -3.57 4.10 -22.59
N GLY A 271 -2.44 4.50 -23.17
CA GLY A 271 -2.47 5.38 -24.33
C GLY A 271 -2.65 6.86 -24.04
N PHE A 272 -1.70 7.47 -23.32
CA PHE A 272 -1.07 8.68 -23.88
C PHE A 272 -0.11 8.20 -25.00
N GLY A 273 -0.57 7.45 -25.99
CA GLY A 273 -1.37 8.07 -27.02
C GLY A 273 -0.49 9.10 -27.70
N ARG A 274 0.63 8.61 -28.29
CA ARG A 274 1.35 9.14 -29.45
C ARG A 274 0.43 10.08 -30.22
N SER A 275 0.33 11.32 -29.75
CA SER A 275 -0.31 12.39 -30.47
C SER A 275 0.78 12.80 -31.41
N GLY A 276 0.74 12.20 -32.60
CA GLY A 276 1.72 12.43 -33.64
C GLY A 276 1.93 13.93 -33.79
N LEU A 277 3.12 14.39 -33.38
CA LEU A 277 3.79 15.48 -34.06
C LEU A 277 4.29 14.90 -35.39
N THR A 278 3.35 14.81 -36.33
CA THR A 278 3.58 14.79 -37.78
C THR A 278 2.71 15.88 -38.38
#